data_AF-A0A3D1ZCL6-F1
#
_entry.id   AF-A0A3D1ZCL6-F1
#
_cell.length_a   1.000
_cell.length_b   1.000
_cell.length_c   1.000
_cell.angle_alpha   90.00
_cell.angle_beta   90.00
_cell.angle_gamma   90.00
#
_symmetry.space_group_name_H-M   'P 1'
#
loop_
_entity.id
_entity.type
_entity.pdbx_description
1 polymer ?
#
loop_
_entity_poly.entity_id
_entity_poly.type
_entity_poly.pdbx_seq_one_letter_code
_entity_poly.pdbx_strand_id
1 'polypeptide(L)'
;MAAESPTANGKVWATMTLIALGAVPAGVLRLSGAHIDPIVGAMIYGGGIVCGAFLLSWAAEVAELDISGSLAIALLALIAVLPEYTIEAVLAWDAGASYNPATQVITDEMARAAANVTGANRLLIGLGWS
;
A
#
# COMPACT_ATOMS: atom_id res chain seq x y z
N MET A 1 37.36 10.69 15.63
CA MET A 1 36.25 9.77 15.30
C MET A 1 35.29 9.80 16.48
N ALA A 2 34.30 10.70 16.45
CA ALA A 2 33.33 10.82 17.53
C ALA A 2 32.38 9.62 17.44
N ALA A 3 32.24 8.87 18.53
CA ALA A 3 31.29 7.77 18.63
C ALA A 3 29.87 8.32 18.53
N GLU A 4 29.07 7.80 17.60
CA GLU A 4 27.65 8.10 17.51
C GLU A 4 26.95 7.71 18.83
N SER A 5 26.13 8.61 19.37
CA SER A 5 25.44 8.41 20.63
C SER A 5 24.41 7.27 20.55
N PRO A 6 24.39 6.31 21.50
CA PRO A 6 23.55 5.10 21.45
C PRO A 6 22.02 5.33 21.54
N THR A 7 21.57 6.58 21.64
CA THR A 7 20.15 6.96 21.80
C THR A 7 19.38 7.11 20.49
N ALA A 8 20.05 7.25 19.35
CA ALA A 8 19.40 7.40 18.04
C ALA A 8 18.68 6.11 17.61
N ASN A 9 19.28 4.95 17.86
CA ASN A 9 18.73 3.64 17.47
C ASN A 9 17.45 3.28 18.23
N GLY A 10 17.37 3.55 19.53
CA GLY A 10 16.21 3.13 20.34
C GLY A 10 14.89 3.75 19.86
N LYS A 11 14.92 5.00 19.40
CA LYS A 11 13.73 5.67 18.85
C LYS A 11 13.31 5.09 17.51
N VAL A 12 14.27 4.78 16.62
CA VAL A 12 13.98 4.17 15.31
C VAL A 12 13.33 2.80 15.50
N TRP A 13 13.90 1.95 16.35
CA TRP A 13 13.33 0.63 16.67
C TRP A 13 11.94 0.73 17.29
N ALA A 14 11.72 1.71 18.18
CA ALA A 14 10.39 1.93 18.77
C ALA A 14 9.36 2.35 17.71
N THR A 15 9.72 3.26 16.79
CA THR A 15 8.85 3.68 15.70
C THR A 15 8.52 2.55 14.72
N MET A 16 9.53 1.77 14.31
CA MET A 16 9.32 0.60 13.44
C MET A 16 8.41 -0.43 14.11
N THR A 17 8.63 -0.69 15.40
CA THR A 17 7.79 -1.62 16.17
C THR A 17 6.35 -1.11 16.26
N LEU A 18 6.15 0.19 16.52
CA LEU A 18 4.83 0.79 16.59
C LEU A 18 4.07 0.65 15.27
N ILE A 19 4.72 0.92 14.13
CA ILE A 19 4.10 0.78 12.81
C ILE A 19 3.82 -0.69 12.48
N ALA A 20 4.73 -1.60 12.81
CA ALA A 20 4.50 -3.03 12.66
C ALA A 20 3.28 -3.50 13.47
N LEU A 21 3.16 -3.05 14.72
CA LEU A 21 1.98 -3.30 15.56
C LEU A 21 0.70 -2.68 14.97
N GLY A 22 0.81 -1.51 14.33
CA GLY A 22 -0.30 -0.87 13.62
C GLY A 22 -0.88 -1.70 12.47
N ALA A 23 -0.08 -2.57 11.85
CA ALA A 23 -0.54 -3.48 10.79
C ALA A 23 -1.21 -4.76 11.33
N VAL A 24 -0.97 -5.13 12.60
CA VAL A 24 -1.47 -6.37 13.19
C VAL A 24 -3.00 -6.51 13.16
N PRO A 25 -3.82 -5.48 13.48
CA PRO A 25 -5.27 -5.60 13.45
C PRO A 25 -5.82 -6.03 12.09
N ALA A 26 -5.25 -5.51 10.99
CA ALA A 26 -5.64 -5.89 9.63
C ALA A 26 -5.33 -7.37 9.34
N GLY A 27 -4.13 -7.83 9.74
CA GLY A 27 -3.75 -9.23 9.62
C GLY A 27 -4.63 -10.17 10.44
N VAL A 28 -4.91 -9.82 11.70
CA VAL A 28 -5.78 -10.60 12.59
C VAL A 28 -7.21 -10.69 12.02
N LEU A 29 -7.76 -9.56 11.54
CA LEU A 29 -9.09 -9.54 10.94
C LEU A 29 -9.15 -10.42 9.70
N ARG A 30 -8.14 -10.35 8.83
CA ARG A 30 -8.05 -11.17 7.62
C ARG A 30 -7.97 -12.67 7.94
N LEU A 31 -7.12 -13.05 8.89
CA LEU A 31 -6.86 -14.45 9.25
C LEU A 31 -7.99 -15.08 10.08
N SER A 32 -8.67 -14.30 10.90
CA SER A 32 -9.82 -14.77 11.70
C SER A 32 -11.09 -14.95 10.85
N GLY A 33 -11.16 -14.32 9.68
CA GLY A 33 -12.38 -14.30 8.86
C GLY A 33 -13.55 -13.55 9.51
N ALA A 34 -13.30 -12.77 10.56
CA ALA A 34 -14.33 -12.01 11.23
C ALA A 34 -14.87 -10.91 10.31
N HIS A 35 -16.19 -10.78 10.29
CA HIS A 35 -16.88 -9.74 9.52
C HIS A 35 -17.26 -8.63 10.48
N ILE A 36 -16.77 -7.43 10.20
CA ILE A 36 -17.07 -6.23 10.98
C ILE A 36 -17.79 -5.22 10.11
N ASP A 37 -18.24 -4.13 10.73
CA ASP A 37 -18.82 -3.00 10.01
C ASP A 37 -17.90 -2.57 8.84
N PRO A 38 -18.44 -2.37 7.61
CA PRO A 38 -17.63 -2.06 6.44
C PRO A 38 -16.78 -0.80 6.56
N ILE A 39 -17.26 0.23 7.25
CA ILE A 39 -16.51 1.49 7.43
C ILE A 39 -15.34 1.24 8.37
N VAL A 40 -15.58 0.54 9.47
CA VAL A 40 -14.52 0.16 10.41
C VAL A 40 -13.50 -0.76 9.74
N GLY A 41 -13.97 -1.72 8.94
CA GLY A 41 -13.13 -2.60 8.11
C GLY A 41 -12.24 -1.81 7.16
N ALA A 42 -12.79 -0.86 6.42
CA ALA A 42 -12.03 -0.01 5.51
C ALA A 42 -10.92 0.76 6.25
N MET A 43 -11.20 1.32 7.43
CA MET A 43 -10.21 2.04 8.23
C MET A 43 -9.09 1.11 8.74
N ILE A 44 -9.44 -0.09 9.20
CA ILE A 44 -8.46 -1.07 9.72
C ILE A 44 -7.56 -1.59 8.59
N TYR A 45 -8.15 -2.02 7.47
CA TYR A 45 -7.38 -2.52 6.33
C TYR A 45 -6.56 -1.41 5.67
N GLY A 46 -7.14 -0.22 5.48
CA GLY A 46 -6.43 0.94 4.94
C GLY A 46 -5.25 1.35 5.82
N GLY A 47 -5.45 1.45 7.13
CA GLY A 47 -4.37 1.71 8.08
C GLY A 47 -3.27 0.65 8.04
N GLY A 48 -3.64 -0.63 7.92
CA GLY A 48 -2.69 -1.73 7.77
C GLY A 48 -1.88 -1.65 6.48
N ILE A 49 -2.50 -1.28 5.35
CA ILE A 49 -1.82 -1.06 4.07
C ILE A 49 -0.82 0.10 4.19
N VAL A 50 -1.20 1.22 4.81
CA VAL A 50 -0.29 2.36 5.04
C VAL A 50 0.89 1.94 5.92
N CYS A 51 0.65 1.22 7.01
CA CYS A 51 1.73 0.71 7.87
C CYS A 51 2.68 -0.22 7.08
N GLY A 52 2.12 -1.12 6.27
CA GLY A 52 2.90 -2.01 5.40
C GLY A 52 3.77 -1.25 4.39
N ALA A 53 3.24 -0.19 3.78
CA ALA A 53 3.98 0.65 2.84
C ALA A 53 5.21 1.29 3.49
N PHE A 54 5.08 1.85 4.71
CA PHE A 54 6.22 2.40 5.45
C PHE A 54 7.29 1.35 5.77
N LEU A 55 6.88 0.14 6.19
CA LEU A 55 7.81 -0.96 6.46
C LEU A 55 8.57 -1.40 5.21
N LEU A 56 7.87 -1.47 4.06
CA LEU A 56 8.49 -1.80 2.78
C LEU A 56 9.45 -0.69 2.31
N SER A 57 9.11 0.58 2.51
CA SER A 57 10.01 1.69 2.19
C SER A 57 11.32 1.62 2.99
N TRP A 58 11.27 1.31 4.29
CA TRP A 58 12.48 1.09 5.07
C TRP A 58 13.27 -0.15 4.63
N ALA A 59 12.58 -1.24 4.29
CA ALA A 59 13.25 -2.42 3.73
C ALA A 59 13.97 -2.10 2.41
N ALA A 60 13.37 -1.26 1.56
CA ALA A 60 13.95 -0.81 0.30
C ALA A 60 15.20 0.07 0.52
N GLU A 61 15.15 0.99 1.48
CA GLU A 61 16.27 1.86 1.86
C GLU A 61 17.46 1.04 2.38
N VAL A 62 17.21 -0.01 3.15
CA VAL A 62 18.28 -0.93 3.58
C VAL A 62 18.81 -1.76 2.41
N ALA A 63 17.92 -2.23 1.54
CA ALA A 63 18.30 -3.02 0.36
C ALA A 63 19.15 -2.23 -0.64
N GLU A 64 19.03 -0.89 -0.68
CA GLU A 64 19.88 -0.01 -1.50
C GLU A 64 21.38 -0.20 -1.23
N LEU A 65 21.75 -0.61 -0.02
CA LEU A 65 23.14 -0.87 0.35
C LEU A 65 23.76 -2.06 -0.41
N ASP A 66 22.92 -2.97 -0.92
CA ASP A 66 23.34 -4.23 -1.53
C ASP A 66 23.13 -4.27 -3.06
N ILE A 67 22.50 -3.25 -3.67
CA ILE A 67 22.15 -3.21 -5.10
C ILE A 67 22.61 -1.91 -5.79
N SER A 68 22.50 -1.84 -7.12
CA SER A 68 22.83 -0.60 -7.83
C SER A 68 21.87 0.53 -7.45
N GLY A 69 22.39 1.75 -7.26
CA GLY A 69 21.56 2.90 -6.89
C GLY A 69 20.43 3.20 -7.88
N SER A 70 20.63 2.93 -9.17
CA SER A 70 19.55 3.07 -10.17
C SER A 70 18.41 2.06 -9.97
N LEU A 71 18.72 0.83 -9.55
CA LEU A 71 17.71 -0.19 -9.23
C LEU A 71 17.01 0.15 -7.92
N ALA A 72 17.76 0.65 -6.93
CA ALA A 72 17.21 1.07 -5.64
C ALA A 72 16.17 2.19 -5.81
N ILE A 73 16.49 3.24 -6.56
CA ILE A 73 15.55 4.34 -6.83
C ILE A 73 14.30 3.83 -7.57
N ALA A 74 14.46 2.93 -8.53
CA ALA A 74 13.33 2.34 -9.24
C ALA A 74 12.41 1.53 -8.31
N LEU A 75 12.99 0.72 -7.41
CA LEU A 75 12.24 -0.06 -6.44
C LEU A 75 11.55 0.83 -5.40
N LEU A 76 12.23 1.87 -4.92
CA LEU A 76 11.66 2.82 -3.98
C LEU A 76 10.47 3.56 -4.60
N ALA A 77 10.60 3.99 -5.86
CA ALA A 77 9.50 4.60 -6.61
C ALA A 77 8.31 3.63 -6.77
N LEU A 78 8.57 2.35 -7.09
CA LEU A 78 7.52 1.33 -7.19
C LEU A 78 6.83 1.08 -5.85
N ILE A 79 7.60 0.93 -4.77
CA ILE A 79 7.07 0.66 -3.42
C ILE A 79 6.21 1.83 -2.93
N ALA A 80 6.60 3.07 -3.25
CA ALA A 80 5.84 4.26 -2.89
C ALA A 80 4.42 4.28 -3.46
N VAL A 81 4.21 3.67 -4.64
CA VAL A 81 2.90 3.57 -5.31
C VAL A 81 2.27 2.18 -5.18
N LEU A 82 2.95 1.22 -4.55
CA LEU A 82 2.54 -0.18 -4.46
C LEU A 82 1.16 -0.39 -3.82
N PRO A 83 0.76 0.36 -2.77
CA PRO A 83 -0.61 0.30 -2.24
C PRO A 83 -1.67 0.55 -3.31
N GLU A 84 -1.45 1.52 -4.20
CA GLU A 84 -2.39 1.84 -5.28
C GLU A 84 -2.46 0.68 -6.28
N TYR A 85 -1.31 0.19 -6.76
CA TYR A 85 -1.24 -0.95 -7.67
C TYR A 85 -1.88 -2.23 -7.11
N THR A 86 -1.80 -2.44 -5.80
CA THR A 86 -2.43 -3.60 -5.15
C THR A 86 -3.95 -3.50 -5.22
N ILE A 87 -4.52 -2.32 -4.97
CA ILE A 87 -5.96 -2.08 -5.06
C ILE A 87 -6.42 -2.14 -6.52
N GLU A 88 -5.68 -1.52 -7.44
CA GLU A 88 -5.94 -1.56 -8.88
C GLU A 88 -6.01 -3.01 -9.39
N ALA A 89 -5.07 -3.86 -8.99
CA ALA A 89 -5.05 -5.27 -9.38
C ALA A 89 -6.30 -6.03 -8.94
N VAL A 90 -6.78 -5.78 -7.71
CA VAL A 90 -8.02 -6.41 -7.20
C VAL A 90 -9.24 -5.90 -7.97
N LEU A 91 -9.35 -4.58 -8.17
CA LEU A 91 -10.47 -4.01 -8.92
C LEU A 91 -10.49 -4.48 -10.38
N ALA A 92 -9.31 -4.59 -11.02
CA ALA A 92 -9.20 -5.10 -12.38
C ALA A 92 -9.57 -6.59 -12.47
N TRP A 93 -9.19 -7.38 -11.46
CA TRP A 93 -9.59 -8.78 -11.36
C TRP A 93 -11.11 -8.93 -11.26
N ASP A 94 -11.74 -8.17 -10.35
CA ASP A 94 -13.20 -8.18 -10.16
C ASP A 94 -13.94 -7.69 -11.40
N ALA A 95 -13.43 -6.63 -12.05
CA ALA A 95 -13.95 -6.14 -13.32
C ALA A 95 -13.91 -7.22 -14.41
N GLY A 96 -12.79 -7.92 -14.55
CA GLY A 96 -12.63 -9.02 -15.51
C GLY A 96 -13.58 -10.19 -15.21
N ALA A 97 -13.73 -10.55 -13.93
CA ALA A 97 -14.63 -11.63 -13.50
C ALA A 97 -16.11 -11.30 -13.72
N SER A 98 -16.48 -10.01 -13.68
CA SER A 98 -17.85 -9.54 -13.92
C SER A 98 -18.26 -9.48 -15.40
N TYR A 99 -17.30 -9.50 -16.33
CA TYR A 99 -17.57 -9.29 -17.75
C TYR A 99 -18.19 -10.52 -18.43
N ASN A 100 -19.33 -10.34 -19.09
CA ASN A 100 -19.95 -11.35 -19.93
C ASN A 100 -19.91 -10.93 -21.41
N PRO A 101 -19.13 -11.62 -22.27
CA PRO A 101 -19.02 -11.29 -23.68
C PRO A 101 -20.33 -11.37 -24.47
N ALA A 102 -21.31 -12.17 -24.01
CA ALA A 102 -22.59 -12.33 -24.69
C ALA A 102 -23.54 -11.16 -24.47
N THR A 103 -23.44 -10.48 -23.33
CA THR A 103 -24.30 -9.32 -23.01
C THR A 103 -23.62 -7.99 -23.27
N GLN A 104 -22.28 -7.94 -23.23
CA GLN A 104 -21.48 -6.73 -23.44
C GLN A 104 -21.89 -5.56 -22.53
N VAL A 105 -22.49 -5.86 -21.38
CA VAL A 105 -22.92 -4.87 -20.40
C VAL A 105 -21.72 -4.40 -19.58
N ILE A 106 -21.61 -3.09 -19.38
CA ILE A 106 -20.65 -2.50 -18.44
C ILE A 106 -21.19 -2.69 -17.02
N THR A 107 -20.39 -3.31 -16.17
CA THR A 107 -20.74 -3.57 -14.77
C THR A 107 -20.21 -2.47 -13.84
N ASP A 108 -20.71 -2.44 -12.61
CA ASP A 108 -20.23 -1.52 -11.59
C ASP A 108 -18.75 -1.77 -11.24
N GLU A 109 -18.30 -3.02 -11.28
CA GLU A 109 -16.90 -3.41 -11.05
C GLU A 109 -15.98 -2.83 -12.12
N MET A 110 -16.38 -2.91 -13.39
CA MET A 110 -15.66 -2.27 -14.51
C MET A 110 -15.60 -0.75 -14.33
N ALA A 111 -16.70 -0.13 -13.91
CA ALA A 111 -16.75 1.31 -13.64
C ALA A 111 -15.84 1.70 -12.46
N ARG A 112 -15.78 0.89 -11.39
CA ARG A 112 -14.91 1.12 -10.23
C ARG A 112 -13.43 1.04 -10.59
N ALA A 113 -13.02 0.04 -11.38
CA ALA A 113 -11.64 -0.07 -11.85
C ALA A 113 -11.22 1.18 -12.66
N ALA A 114 -12.07 1.63 -13.59
CA ALA A 114 -11.80 2.84 -14.37
C ALA A 114 -11.79 4.11 -13.49
N ALA A 115 -12.71 4.23 -12.54
CA ALA A 115 -12.77 5.36 -11.62
C ALA A 115 -11.54 5.46 -10.71
N ASN A 116 -11.02 4.32 -10.24
CA ASN A 116 -9.83 4.27 -9.41
C ASN A 116 -8.59 4.75 -10.18
N VAL A 117 -8.27 4.16 -11.33
CA VAL A 117 -7.08 4.54 -12.14
C VAL A 117 -7.14 6.01 -12.58
N THR A 118 -8.31 6.49 -12.99
CA THR A 118 -8.46 7.91 -13.39
C THR A 118 -8.41 8.87 -12.19
N GLY A 119 -8.96 8.45 -11.05
CA GLY A 119 -8.92 9.21 -9.80
C GLY A 119 -7.51 9.33 -9.24
N ALA A 120 -6.76 8.22 -9.18
CA ALA A 120 -5.38 8.19 -8.68
C ALA A 120 -4.48 9.14 -9.46
N ASN A 121 -4.52 9.10 -10.80
CA ASN A 121 -3.74 10.00 -11.65
C ASN A 121 -4.10 11.48 -11.43
N ARG A 122 -5.39 11.78 -11.24
CA ARG A 122 -5.84 13.15 -10.96
C ARG A 122 -5.39 13.63 -9.59
N LEU A 123 -5.44 12.79 -8.55
CA LEU A 123 -4.97 13.14 -7.21
C LEU A 123 -3.45 13.31 -7.18
N LEU A 124 -2.71 12.43 -7.87
CA LEU A 124 -1.25 12.52 -7.95
C LEU A 124 -0.81 13.85 -8.56
N ILE A 125 -1.37 14.22 -9.72
CA ILE A 125 -0.99 15.46 -10.42
C ILE A 125 -1.59 16.68 -9.73
N GLY A 126 -2.87 16.62 -9.37
CA GLY A 126 -3.65 17.77 -8.90
C GLY A 126 -3.51 18.11 -7.42
N LEU A 127 -3.05 17.17 -6.58
CA LEU A 127 -2.75 17.41 -5.16
C LEU A 127 -1.32 17.04 -4.79
N GLY A 128 -0.77 15.97 -5.38
CA GLY A 128 0.59 15.54 -5.06
C GLY A 128 1.68 16.44 -5.64
N TRP A 129 1.42 17.08 -6.79
CA TRP A 129 2.40 17.87 -7.56
C TRP A 129 2.01 19.35 -7.74
N SER A 130 0.90 19.78 -7.15
CA SER A 130 0.42 21.18 -7.14
C SER A 130 1.02 21.97 -5.98
#